data_AF-A0A812THQ6-F1
#
_entry.id   AF-A0A812THQ6-F1
#
_cell.length_a   1.000
_cell.length_b   1.000
_cell.length_c   1.000
_cell.angle_alpha   90.00
_cell.angle_beta   90.00
_cell.angle_gamma   90.00
#
_symmetry.space_group_name_H-M   'P 1'
#
loop_
_entity.id
_entity.type
_entity.pdbx_description
1 polymer ?
#
loop_
_entity_poly.entity_id
_entity_poly.type
_entity_poly.pdbx_seq_one_letter_code
_entity_poly.pdbx_strand_id
1 'polypeptide(L)'
;CDVQVHTVTRRLARNFEGLFPDHDLQKEPHVVVTLALQTKHRQSAMSNEMLSERQACYGRLVARMQAFKAYFDSRQLWADFIDPSSGEPFHTSTSTSLFDCDERYRSLGFEILELGCCRSLCNKRFGQCLVMTSAFVQGTPEDVQPGLCLLEEPASAAGLPEATAEQAAKADAQPALQTLEEPASAAGLPEATAEQAAKADAQPVLRTLEEPASAAGPPKPTEEQAAKADAAQLDDKGTLVVNDTGVSDNRPDKRPDSESHPPAKLGGYVTQ
;
A
#
# COMPACT_ATOMS: atom_id res chain seq x y z
N CYS A 1 18.50 -8.00 9.47
CA CYS A 1 17.20 -7.84 8.79
C CYS A 1 16.12 -7.74 9.86
N ASP A 2 14.91 -7.37 9.46
CA ASP A 2 13.68 -7.45 10.26
C ASP A 2 12.68 -8.23 9.41
N VAL A 3 12.07 -9.27 9.97
CA VAL A 3 11.07 -10.10 9.29
C VAL A 3 9.79 -10.04 10.12
N GLN A 4 8.66 -9.71 9.49
CA GLN A 4 7.37 -9.65 10.16
C GLN A 4 6.31 -10.43 9.38
N VAL A 5 5.41 -11.06 10.11
CA VAL A 5 4.40 -11.99 9.58
C VAL A 5 3.02 -11.48 9.99
N HIS A 6 2.15 -11.29 9.00
CA HIS A 6 0.84 -10.67 9.20
C HIS A 6 -0.26 -11.56 8.60
N THR A 7 -1.14 -12.08 9.44
CA THR A 7 -2.33 -12.82 8.98
C THR A 7 -3.26 -11.90 8.18
N VAL A 8 -3.63 -12.30 6.97
CA VAL A 8 -4.53 -11.53 6.11
C VAL A 8 -5.96 -11.68 6.61
N THR A 9 -6.46 -10.63 7.26
CA THR A 9 -7.89 -10.48 7.51
C THR A 9 -8.61 -9.97 6.25
N ARG A 10 -9.91 -10.22 6.11
CA ARG A 10 -10.73 -9.63 5.02
C ARG A 10 -10.63 -8.10 4.92
N ARG A 11 -10.34 -7.40 6.02
CA ARG A 11 -10.10 -5.95 5.99
C ARG A 11 -8.74 -5.62 5.38
N LEU A 12 -7.70 -6.39 5.72
CA LEU A 12 -6.34 -6.22 5.20
C LEU A 12 -6.25 -6.60 3.72
N ALA A 13 -6.91 -7.69 3.30
CA ALA A 13 -6.96 -8.15 1.91
C ALA A 13 -7.40 -7.06 0.92
N ARG A 14 -8.41 -6.24 1.30
CA ARG A 14 -8.90 -5.11 0.47
C ARG A 14 -7.87 -4.01 0.22
N ASN A 15 -6.82 -3.92 1.03
CA ASN A 15 -5.72 -3.00 0.73
C ASN A 15 -4.91 -3.46 -0.49
N PHE A 16 -4.93 -4.75 -0.83
CA PHE A 16 -4.14 -5.37 -1.88
C PHE A 16 -5.01 -5.88 -3.04
N GLU A 17 -6.24 -5.38 -3.16
CA GLU A 17 -7.14 -5.67 -4.28
C GLU A 17 -6.51 -5.19 -5.60
N GLY A 18 -6.67 -5.99 -6.67
CA GLY A 18 -6.03 -5.75 -7.98
C GLY A 18 -4.54 -6.12 -8.08
N LEU A 19 -3.84 -6.34 -6.95
CA LEU A 19 -2.43 -6.72 -6.95
C LEU A 19 -2.20 -8.13 -7.52
N PHE A 20 -3.15 -9.05 -7.29
CA PHE A 20 -3.10 -10.41 -7.83
C PHE A 20 -4.43 -10.74 -8.53
N PRO A 21 -4.60 -10.44 -9.84
CA PRO A 21 -5.87 -10.62 -10.55
C PRO A 21 -6.41 -12.05 -10.52
N ASP A 22 -5.52 -13.04 -10.57
CA ASP A 22 -5.87 -14.48 -10.55
C ASP A 22 -5.94 -15.08 -9.14
N HIS A 23 -5.68 -14.31 -8.07
CA HIS A 23 -5.61 -14.83 -6.70
C HIS A 23 -6.33 -13.93 -5.67
N ASP A 24 -7.47 -14.41 -5.17
CA ASP A 24 -8.31 -13.65 -4.24
C ASP A 24 -7.92 -13.90 -2.78
N LEU A 25 -7.20 -12.93 -2.22
CA LEU A 25 -6.75 -12.90 -0.82
C LEU A 25 -7.88 -12.92 0.23
N GLN A 26 -9.16 -12.87 -0.16
CA GLN A 26 -10.32 -12.97 0.74
C GLN A 26 -10.95 -14.38 0.80
N LYS A 27 -10.70 -15.25 -0.18
CA LYS A 27 -11.34 -16.58 -0.28
C LYS A 27 -10.71 -17.60 0.67
N GLU A 28 -9.39 -17.56 0.81
CA GLU A 28 -8.61 -18.54 1.55
C GLU A 28 -7.71 -17.85 2.60
N PRO A 29 -7.19 -18.59 3.61
CA PRO A 29 -6.20 -18.05 4.53
C PRO A 29 -4.96 -17.59 3.77
N HIS A 30 -4.48 -16.39 4.08
CA HIS A 30 -3.25 -15.84 3.53
C HIS A 30 -2.42 -15.18 4.62
N VAL A 31 -1.13 -15.04 4.34
CA VAL A 31 -0.15 -14.35 5.17
C VAL A 31 0.64 -13.38 4.30
N VAL A 32 0.86 -12.17 4.79
CA VAL A 32 1.88 -11.26 4.26
C VAL A 32 3.13 -11.39 5.11
N VAL A 33 4.27 -11.63 4.47
CA VAL A 33 5.60 -11.62 5.11
C VAL A 33 6.37 -10.43 4.60
N THR A 34 6.75 -9.51 5.48
CA THR A 34 7.60 -8.37 5.13
C THR A 34 9.04 -8.65 5.53
N LEU A 35 9.99 -8.40 4.62
CA LEU A 35 11.42 -8.46 4.89
C LEU A 35 12.01 -7.07 4.70
N ALA A 36 12.55 -6.49 5.78
CA ALA A 36 13.30 -5.24 5.75
C ALA A 36 14.81 -5.49 5.95
N LEU A 37 15.62 -4.89 5.09
CA LEU A 37 17.07 -4.82 5.24
C LEU A 37 17.44 -3.42 5.73
N GLN A 38 18.22 -3.38 6.82
CA GLN A 38 18.84 -2.13 7.28
C GLN A 38 19.87 -1.66 6.25
N THR A 39 19.83 -0.37 5.94
CA THR A 39 20.83 0.33 5.13
C THR A 39 21.69 1.24 6.02
N LYS A 40 22.86 1.63 5.53
CA LYS A 40 23.74 2.62 6.16
C LYS A 40 23.20 4.03 5.93
N HIS A 41 22.78 4.34 4.71
CA HIS A 41 22.26 5.65 4.33
C HIS A 41 20.74 5.70 4.53
N ARG A 42 20.21 6.89 4.83
CA ARG A 42 18.75 7.14 4.80
C ARG A 42 18.27 7.07 3.37
N GLN A 43 17.18 6.37 3.10
CA GLN A 43 16.62 6.24 1.76
C GLN A 43 16.07 7.56 1.18
N SER A 44 15.87 8.57 2.03
CA SER A 44 15.55 9.95 1.69
C SER A 44 16.76 10.84 1.32
N ALA A 45 18.00 10.33 1.38
CA ALA A 45 19.21 11.15 1.22
C ALA A 45 19.53 11.57 -0.23
N MET A 46 18.94 10.90 -1.23
CA MET A 46 19.12 11.16 -2.67
C MET A 46 20.60 11.22 -3.16
N SER A 47 21.53 10.54 -2.48
CA SER A 47 22.95 10.47 -2.87
C SER A 47 23.26 9.23 -3.72
N ASN A 48 24.38 9.26 -4.45
CA ASN A 48 24.83 8.12 -5.27
C ASN A 48 25.14 6.88 -4.43
N GLU A 49 25.70 7.08 -3.23
CA GLU A 49 25.99 6.00 -2.28
C GLU A 49 24.71 5.35 -1.77
N MET A 50 23.66 6.14 -1.52
CA MET A 50 22.34 5.65 -1.15
C MET A 50 21.71 4.85 -2.29
N LEU A 51 21.76 5.35 -3.53
CA LEU A 51 21.20 4.65 -4.70
C LEU A 51 21.93 3.34 -4.99
N SER A 52 23.26 3.33 -4.90
CA SER A 52 24.07 2.12 -5.05
C SER A 52 23.78 1.09 -3.95
N GLU A 53 23.68 1.53 -2.70
CA GLU A 53 23.30 0.67 -1.57
C GLU A 53 21.88 0.11 -1.73
N ARG A 54 20.92 0.93 -2.17
CA ARG A 54 19.54 0.51 -2.46
C ARG A 54 19.52 -0.60 -3.49
N GLN A 55 20.19 -0.42 -4.63
CA GLN A 55 20.22 -1.42 -5.70
C GLN A 55 20.85 -2.75 -5.24
N ALA A 56 21.95 -2.69 -4.48
CA ALA A 56 22.59 -3.88 -3.89
C ALA A 56 21.67 -4.59 -2.89
N CYS A 57 20.90 -3.84 -2.09
CA CYS A 57 19.93 -4.41 -1.17
C CYS A 57 18.70 -4.97 -1.87
N TYR A 58 18.23 -4.37 -2.97
CA TYR A 58 17.16 -4.90 -3.81
C TYR A 58 17.51 -6.27 -4.39
N GLY A 59 18.72 -6.44 -4.94
CA GLY A 59 19.20 -7.75 -5.41
C GLY A 59 19.19 -8.82 -4.30
N ARG A 60 19.58 -8.45 -3.08
CA ARG A 60 19.51 -9.34 -1.90
C ARG A 60 18.07 -9.66 -1.46
N LEU A 61 17.15 -8.69 -1.55
CA LEU A 61 15.73 -8.91 -1.26
C LEU A 61 15.13 -9.91 -2.26
N VAL A 62 15.33 -9.70 -3.55
CA VAL A 62 14.83 -10.57 -4.62
C VAL A 62 15.39 -11.99 -4.49
N ALA A 63 16.71 -12.14 -4.30
CA ALA A 63 17.33 -13.46 -4.14
C ALA A 63 16.75 -14.26 -2.95
N ARG A 64 16.55 -13.61 -1.80
CA ARG A 64 15.93 -14.24 -0.62
C ARG A 64 14.46 -14.57 -0.86
N MET A 65 13.70 -13.68 -1.50
CA MET A 65 12.29 -13.94 -1.80
C MET A 65 12.09 -15.04 -2.85
N GLN A 66 12.98 -15.19 -3.83
CA GLN A 66 12.98 -16.31 -4.76
C GLN A 66 13.24 -17.63 -4.04
N ALA A 67 14.23 -17.70 -3.15
CA ALA A 67 14.49 -18.89 -2.33
C ALA A 67 13.30 -19.23 -1.41
N PHE A 68 12.70 -18.22 -0.80
CA PHE A 68 11.50 -18.34 0.04
C PHE A 68 10.27 -18.82 -0.75
N LYS A 69 10.03 -18.29 -1.95
CA LYS A 69 8.96 -18.76 -2.83
C LYS A 69 9.18 -20.20 -3.28
N ALA A 70 10.40 -20.58 -3.67
CA ALA A 70 10.71 -21.94 -4.10
C ALA A 70 10.38 -23.01 -3.01
N TYR A 71 10.46 -22.63 -1.73
CA TYR A 71 10.03 -23.46 -0.61
C TYR A 71 8.50 -23.70 -0.57
N PHE A 72 7.67 -22.76 -1.04
CA PHE A 72 6.22 -22.94 -1.15
C PHE A 72 5.81 -23.63 -2.46
N ASP A 73 6.52 -23.36 -3.56
CA ASP A 73 6.32 -24.06 -4.84
C ASP A 73 6.54 -25.58 -4.66
N SER A 74 7.55 -25.99 -3.86
CA SER A 74 7.79 -27.40 -3.53
C SER A 74 6.68 -28.04 -2.67
N ARG A 75 5.79 -27.24 -2.08
CA ARG A 75 4.63 -27.65 -1.25
C ARG A 75 3.29 -27.44 -1.95
N GLN A 76 3.30 -26.97 -3.20
CA GLN A 76 2.10 -26.67 -3.98
C GLN A 76 1.17 -25.64 -3.31
N LEU A 77 1.75 -24.74 -2.50
CA LEU A 77 1.08 -23.57 -1.95
C LEU A 77 1.39 -22.36 -2.84
N TRP A 78 0.38 -21.54 -3.13
CA TRP A 78 0.61 -20.30 -3.86
C TRP A 78 1.44 -19.32 -3.02
N ALA A 79 2.45 -18.74 -3.66
CA ALA A 79 3.23 -17.65 -3.13
C ALA A 79 3.73 -16.75 -4.26
N ASP A 80 3.67 -15.44 -4.04
CA ASP A 80 4.29 -14.42 -4.89
C ASP A 80 4.85 -13.30 -4.01
N PHE A 81 5.68 -12.43 -4.55
CA PHE A 81 6.29 -11.32 -3.82
C PHE A 81 6.45 -10.09 -4.71
N ILE A 82 6.66 -8.94 -4.11
CA ILE A 82 6.81 -7.68 -4.85
C ILE A 82 8.27 -7.48 -5.25
N ASP A 83 8.53 -7.13 -6.50
CA ASP A 83 9.84 -6.60 -6.89
C ASP A 83 10.00 -5.20 -6.29
N PRO A 84 10.97 -4.94 -5.39
CA PRO A 84 11.14 -3.63 -4.78
C PRO A 84 11.56 -2.54 -5.77
N SER A 85 11.96 -2.89 -7.00
CA SER A 85 12.37 -1.96 -8.06
C SER A 85 11.21 -1.45 -8.91
N SER A 86 10.27 -2.32 -9.32
CA SER A 86 9.08 -1.94 -10.09
C SER A 86 7.84 -1.69 -9.23
N GLY A 87 7.81 -2.25 -8.01
CA GLY A 87 6.61 -2.32 -7.17
C GLY A 87 5.58 -3.33 -7.69
N GLU A 88 5.83 -4.05 -8.77
CA GLU A 88 4.92 -5.07 -9.31
C GLU A 88 5.15 -6.43 -8.64
N PRO A 89 4.17 -7.34 -8.61
CA PRO A 89 4.41 -8.74 -8.30
C PRO A 89 5.44 -9.35 -9.23
N PHE A 90 6.32 -10.19 -8.70
CA PHE A 90 7.44 -10.78 -9.43
C PHE A 90 6.99 -11.88 -10.41
N HIS A 91 5.90 -12.58 -10.11
CA HIS A 91 5.36 -13.65 -10.96
C HIS A 91 3.99 -13.35 -11.55
N THR A 92 3.20 -12.45 -10.96
CA THR A 92 1.86 -12.10 -11.43
C THR A 92 1.86 -10.80 -12.24
N SER A 93 1.37 -10.86 -13.48
CA SER A 93 1.20 -9.65 -14.30
C SER A 93 -0.03 -8.85 -13.87
N THR A 94 0.15 -7.58 -13.51
CA THR A 94 -0.92 -6.65 -13.13
C THR A 94 -0.54 -5.22 -13.48
N SER A 95 -1.52 -4.32 -13.58
CA SER A 95 -1.32 -2.87 -13.64
C SER A 95 -1.25 -2.21 -12.24
N THR A 96 -1.43 -2.98 -11.16
CA THR A 96 -1.42 -2.48 -9.79
C THR A 96 -0.04 -2.68 -9.17
N SER A 97 0.71 -1.61 -8.93
CA SER A 97 1.97 -1.64 -8.18
C SER A 97 1.76 -1.45 -6.67
N LEU A 98 2.80 -1.73 -5.87
CA LEU A 98 2.93 -1.58 -4.41
C LEU A 98 4.39 -1.22 -4.07
N PHE A 99 4.77 0.03 -4.30
CA PHE A 99 6.13 0.55 -3.99
C PHE A 99 6.44 0.55 -2.50
N ASP A 100 7.74 0.49 -2.14
CA ASP A 100 8.23 0.50 -0.76
C ASP A 100 7.64 1.62 0.13
N CYS A 101 7.41 2.81 -0.44
CA CYS A 101 6.86 3.97 0.26
C CYS A 101 5.32 4.11 0.18
N ASP A 102 4.60 3.03 -0.16
CA ASP A 102 3.15 3.04 -0.29
C ASP A 102 2.41 3.08 1.06
N GLU A 103 1.33 3.88 1.11
CA GLU A 103 0.43 4.07 2.26
C GLU A 103 -0.07 2.75 2.87
N ARG A 104 -0.28 1.72 2.04
CA ARG A 104 -0.78 0.39 2.45
C ARG A 104 0.15 -0.29 3.45
N TYR A 105 1.46 -0.03 3.42
CA TYR A 105 2.40 -0.57 4.39
C TYR A 105 2.16 -0.08 5.83
N ARG A 106 1.43 1.03 6.06
CA ARG A 106 1.01 1.39 7.42
C ARG A 106 0.01 0.39 8.04
N SER A 107 -0.70 -0.40 7.23
CA SER A 107 -1.52 -1.51 7.73
C SER A 107 -0.70 -2.75 8.14
N LEU A 108 0.58 -2.79 7.79
CA LEU A 108 1.56 -3.81 8.15
C LEU A 108 2.55 -3.32 9.22
N GLY A 109 2.22 -2.24 9.94
CA GLY A 109 3.01 -1.75 11.09
C GLY A 109 4.19 -0.84 10.74
N PHE A 110 4.35 -0.44 9.48
CA PHE A 110 5.31 0.58 9.07
C PHE A 110 4.76 1.99 9.25
N GLU A 111 5.64 2.98 9.24
CA GLU A 111 5.31 4.40 9.19
C GLU A 111 5.73 4.94 7.82
N ILE A 112 4.83 5.63 7.11
CA ILE A 112 5.15 6.37 5.88
C ILE A 112 5.18 7.85 6.23
N LEU A 113 6.36 8.47 6.07
CA LEU A 113 6.62 9.88 6.35
C LEU A 113 6.46 10.71 5.06
N GLU A 114 5.64 11.75 5.14
CA GLU A 114 5.50 12.75 4.07
C GLU A 114 6.65 13.77 4.19
N LEU A 115 7.50 13.85 3.17
CA LEU A 115 8.67 14.73 3.09
C LEU A 115 8.49 15.83 2.02
N GLY A 116 7.25 16.32 1.88
CA GLY A 116 6.88 17.28 0.84
C GLY A 116 6.42 16.57 -0.44
N CYS A 117 7.24 16.60 -1.49
CA CYS A 117 6.94 15.90 -2.76
C CYS A 117 7.36 14.42 -2.77
N CYS A 118 8.05 13.95 -1.73
CA CYS A 118 8.51 12.57 -1.60
C CYS A 118 7.94 11.91 -0.34
N ARG A 119 7.83 10.59 -0.36
CA ARG A 119 7.54 9.75 0.81
C ARG A 119 8.78 8.98 1.23
N SER A 120 8.86 8.63 2.51
CA SER A 120 9.85 7.70 3.03
C SER A 120 9.17 6.67 3.91
N LEU A 121 9.37 5.39 3.58
CA LEU A 121 9.13 4.30 4.50
C LEU A 121 10.04 4.43 5.73
N CYS A 122 9.53 4.05 6.91
CA CYS A 122 10.32 3.81 8.09
C CYS A 122 9.70 2.76 9.02
N ASN A 123 10.52 2.19 9.90
CA ASN A 123 10.07 1.35 11.01
C ASN A 123 10.83 1.70 12.29
N LYS A 124 10.33 1.21 13.44
CA LYS A 124 10.89 1.51 14.77
C LYS A 124 12.33 1.02 14.97
N ARG A 125 12.80 0.08 14.16
CA ARG A 125 14.11 -0.60 14.32
C ARG A 125 15.22 0.10 13.53
N PHE A 126 14.93 0.59 12.33
CA PHE A 126 15.91 1.14 11.39
C PHE A 126 15.64 2.61 11.01
N GLY A 127 14.53 3.20 11.45
CA GLY A 127 14.14 4.56 11.05
C GLY A 127 13.95 4.65 9.54
N GLN A 128 14.52 5.68 8.90
CA GLN A 128 14.52 5.84 7.42
C GLN A 128 15.69 5.11 6.73
N CYS A 129 16.48 4.32 7.47
CA CYS A 129 17.63 3.56 6.94
C CYS A 129 17.25 2.10 6.69
N LEU A 130 16.26 1.87 5.84
CA LEU A 130 15.87 0.53 5.41
C LEU A 130 15.31 0.51 3.99
N VAL A 131 15.45 -0.64 3.33
CA VAL A 131 14.64 -1.04 2.18
C VAL A 131 13.84 -2.29 2.53
N MET A 132 12.74 -2.56 1.84
CA MET A 132 11.94 -3.76 2.09
C MET A 132 11.34 -4.38 0.83
N THR A 133 10.81 -5.59 0.98
CA THR A 133 9.72 -6.09 0.13
C THR A 133 8.76 -6.98 0.93
N SER A 134 7.58 -7.25 0.36
CA SER A 134 6.56 -8.14 0.90
C SER A 134 6.33 -9.35 0.00
N ALA A 135 6.18 -10.52 0.63
CA ALA A 135 5.66 -11.74 0.02
C ALA A 135 4.24 -12.00 0.51
N PHE A 136 3.41 -12.56 -0.35
CA PHE A 136 2.05 -12.99 -0.11
C PHE A 136 2.01 -14.51 -0.28
N VAL A 137 1.52 -15.23 0.72
CA VAL A 137 1.53 -16.69 0.76
C VAL A 137 0.16 -17.21 1.17
N GLN A 138 -0.34 -18.20 0.45
CA GLN A 138 -1.53 -18.96 0.77
C GLN A 138 -1.24 -19.91 1.94
N GLY A 139 -2.04 -19.84 2.99
CA GLY A 139 -1.88 -20.63 4.21
C GLY A 139 -2.00 -19.81 5.50
N THR A 140 -1.59 -20.43 6.61
CA THR A 140 -1.57 -19.84 7.95
C THR A 140 -0.14 -19.45 8.37
N PRO A 141 0.04 -18.67 9.45
CA PRO A 141 1.38 -18.38 9.97
C PRO A 141 2.20 -19.64 10.32
N GLU A 142 1.55 -20.75 10.69
CA GLU A 142 2.21 -22.01 11.02
C GLU A 142 2.83 -22.69 9.78
N ASP A 143 2.17 -22.60 8.63
CA ASP A 143 2.67 -23.13 7.34
C ASP A 143 3.89 -22.35 6.83
N VAL A 144 3.91 -21.04 7.12
CA VAL A 144 4.94 -20.09 6.70
C VAL A 144 6.16 -20.13 7.61
N GLN A 145 5.98 -20.37 8.92
CA GLN A 145 7.01 -20.32 9.95
C GLN A 145 8.32 -21.06 9.60
N PRO A 146 8.33 -22.29 9.03
CA PRO A 146 9.57 -23.01 8.76
C PRO A 146 10.32 -22.47 7.53
N GLY A 147 9.68 -21.67 6.67
CA GLY A 147 10.32 -21.00 5.54
C GLY A 147 11.04 -19.70 5.93
N LEU A 148 10.70 -19.08 7.06
CA LEU A 148 11.22 -17.76 7.45
C LEU A 148 12.75 -17.71 7.62
N CYS A 149 13.37 -18.83 7.97
CA CYS A 149 14.83 -18.93 8.10
C CYS A 149 15.58 -18.63 6.78
N LEU A 150 14.92 -18.77 5.62
CA LEU A 150 15.47 -18.42 4.30
C LEU A 150 15.56 -16.89 4.10
N LEU A 151 14.74 -16.12 4.81
CA LEU A 151 14.75 -14.65 4.80
C LEU A 151 15.77 -14.08 5.81
N GLU A 152 16.11 -14.86 6.83
CA GLU A 152 16.96 -14.48 7.97
C GLU A 152 18.44 -14.88 7.80
N GLU A 153 19.12 -14.42 6.73
CA GLU A 153 20.58 -14.62 6.67
C GLU A 153 21.30 -13.88 7.82
N PRO A 154 22.33 -14.49 8.43
CA PRO A 154 23.16 -13.82 9.42
C PRO A 154 23.91 -12.62 8.83
N ALA A 155 24.05 -11.55 9.61
CA ALA A 155 24.65 -10.28 9.16
C ALA A 155 26.13 -10.38 8.71
N SER A 156 26.78 -11.53 8.92
CA SER A 156 28.19 -11.79 8.57
C SER A 156 28.46 -11.89 7.06
N ALA A 157 27.44 -12.04 6.22
CA ALA A 157 27.60 -12.12 4.75
C ALA A 157 27.67 -10.75 4.06
N ALA A 158 27.78 -9.65 4.81
CA ALA A 158 27.87 -8.28 4.27
C ALA A 158 29.27 -7.91 3.71
N GLY A 159 30.03 -8.87 3.20
CA GLY A 159 31.14 -8.60 2.29
C GLY A 159 30.57 -8.37 0.90
N LEU A 160 30.94 -7.26 0.25
CA LEU A 160 30.48 -6.96 -1.11
C LEU A 160 30.95 -8.08 -2.07
N PRO A 161 30.04 -8.73 -2.83
CA PRO A 161 30.43 -9.34 -4.08
C PRO A 161 30.60 -8.23 -5.13
N GLU A 162 31.75 -8.21 -5.80
CA GLU A 162 31.94 -7.38 -6.99
C GLU A 162 30.89 -7.71 -8.06
N ALA A 163 30.47 -6.70 -8.80
CA ALA A 163 29.48 -6.85 -9.85
C ALA A 163 30.06 -7.65 -11.03
N THR A 164 29.58 -8.88 -11.23
CA THR A 164 29.68 -9.56 -12.53
C THR A 164 28.37 -9.30 -13.27
N ALA A 165 28.40 -8.35 -14.20
CA ALA A 165 27.25 -8.01 -15.02
C ALA A 165 27.08 -9.02 -16.16
N GLU A 166 26.00 -9.80 -16.14
CA GLU A 166 25.41 -10.37 -17.35
C GLU A 166 23.90 -10.59 -17.16
N GLN A 167 23.15 -10.63 -18.27
CA GLN A 167 21.68 -10.81 -18.33
C GLN A 167 20.80 -9.57 -18.04
N ALA A 168 21.21 -8.40 -18.54
CA ALA A 168 20.25 -7.39 -19.00
C ALA A 168 19.98 -7.61 -20.50
N ALA A 169 18.96 -8.42 -20.84
CA ALA A 169 18.71 -8.83 -22.24
C ALA A 169 17.23 -9.07 -22.56
N LYS A 170 16.35 -8.09 -22.32
CA LYS A 170 15.08 -7.95 -23.06
C LYS A 170 14.46 -6.56 -22.88
N ALA A 171 13.86 -6.07 -23.97
CA ALA A 171 13.12 -4.80 -24.14
C ALA A 171 13.93 -3.58 -24.64
N ASP A 172 14.43 -3.68 -25.87
CA ASP A 172 14.66 -2.51 -26.72
C ASP A 172 13.62 -2.54 -27.87
N ALA A 173 12.68 -1.59 -27.83
CA ALA A 173 11.69 -1.32 -28.89
C ALA A 173 10.93 -0.02 -28.60
N GLN A 174 11.54 1.13 -28.88
CA GLN A 174 10.77 2.36 -29.16
C GLN A 174 11.14 2.93 -30.55
N PRO A 175 10.17 3.42 -31.33
CA PRO A 175 10.38 3.74 -32.74
C PRO A 175 11.10 5.07 -32.94
N ALA A 176 11.89 5.14 -34.01
CA ALA A 176 12.64 6.33 -34.40
C ALA A 176 11.75 7.51 -34.80
N LEU A 177 11.96 8.67 -34.19
CA LEU A 177 11.58 9.95 -34.76
C LEU A 177 12.68 10.41 -35.72
N GLN A 178 12.33 10.59 -36.99
CA GLN A 178 13.22 11.13 -38.01
C GLN A 178 13.41 12.64 -37.80
N THR A 179 14.63 13.05 -37.49
CA THR A 179 15.04 14.46 -37.63
C THR A 179 15.29 14.75 -39.11
N LEU A 180 14.51 15.66 -39.69
CA LEU A 180 14.73 16.13 -41.05
C LEU A 180 15.91 17.11 -41.08
N GLU A 181 16.81 16.91 -42.04
CA GLU A 181 17.99 17.74 -42.26
C GLU A 181 17.63 19.11 -42.88
N GLU A 182 18.28 20.18 -42.42
CA GLU A 182 18.35 21.45 -43.14
C GLU A 182 19.29 21.32 -44.36
N PRO A 183 18.94 21.95 -45.50
CA PRO A 183 19.92 22.45 -46.44
C PRO A 183 20.00 23.98 -46.42
N ALA A 184 21.24 24.48 -46.32
CA ALA A 184 21.58 25.89 -46.23
C ALA A 184 21.01 26.77 -47.37
N SER A 185 20.57 27.99 -47.01
CA SER A 185 20.26 29.06 -47.96
C SER A 185 21.39 30.08 -48.02
N ALA A 186 21.85 30.42 -49.23
CA ALA A 186 22.92 31.39 -49.47
C ALA A 186 22.37 32.66 -50.14
N ALA A 187 22.75 33.81 -49.56
CA ALA A 187 22.91 35.15 -50.15
C ALA A 187 21.97 35.63 -51.28
N GLY A 188 21.25 36.74 -51.04
CA GLY A 188 20.67 37.54 -52.13
C GLY A 188 19.66 38.63 -51.72
N LEU A 189 20.15 39.86 -51.51
CA LEU A 189 19.41 41.12 -51.71
C LEU A 189 20.12 41.86 -52.89
N PRO A 190 19.51 42.86 -53.58
CA PRO A 190 18.36 43.67 -53.18
C PRO A 190 17.33 43.97 -54.31
N GLU A 191 16.55 45.03 -54.06
CA GLU A 191 15.87 45.94 -55.00
C GLU A 191 14.42 45.69 -55.42
N ALA A 192 13.72 46.80 -55.67
CA ALA A 192 12.27 46.91 -55.74
C ALA A 192 11.85 47.93 -56.80
N THR A 193 10.76 47.64 -57.52
CA THR A 193 10.07 48.62 -58.38
C THR A 193 8.55 48.39 -58.33
N ALA A 194 7.79 49.47 -58.57
CA ALA A 194 6.32 49.55 -58.51
C ALA A 194 5.62 48.68 -59.60
N GLU A 195 4.29 48.48 -59.62
CA GLU A 195 3.31 49.51 -60.03
C GLU A 195 1.85 48.97 -60.03
N GLN A 196 0.88 49.77 -59.52
CA GLN A 196 -0.59 49.87 -59.84
C GLN A 196 -1.49 48.61 -60.03
N ALA A 197 -2.83 48.62 -59.85
CA ALA A 197 -3.82 49.45 -59.12
C ALA A 197 -5.22 48.77 -59.26
N ALA A 198 -6.19 49.00 -58.34
CA ALA A 198 -7.62 49.28 -58.62
C ALA A 198 -8.65 48.98 -57.48
N LYS A 199 -9.25 50.06 -56.96
CA LYS A 199 -10.70 50.32 -56.69
C LYS A 199 -11.53 49.62 -55.57
N ALA A 200 -12.47 50.44 -55.05
CA ALA A 200 -13.67 50.17 -54.21
C ALA A 200 -13.37 49.88 -52.71
N ASP A 201 -13.74 50.69 -51.69
CA ASP A 201 -14.93 51.55 -51.44
C ASP A 201 -16.24 50.73 -51.40
N ALA A 202 -17.09 50.70 -50.36
CA ALA A 202 -17.16 51.51 -49.14
C ALA A 202 -17.77 50.73 -47.92
N GLN A 203 -17.62 51.33 -46.73
CA GLN A 203 -18.23 50.95 -45.43
C GLN A 203 -19.71 51.43 -45.33
N PRO A 204 -20.57 51.13 -44.31
CA PRO A 204 -20.28 51.49 -42.89
C PRO A 204 -20.97 50.75 -41.70
N VAL A 205 -20.31 50.83 -40.53
CA VAL A 205 -20.78 51.25 -39.17
C VAL A 205 -22.20 50.90 -38.68
N LEU A 206 -22.31 50.39 -37.43
CA LEU A 206 -23.15 50.96 -36.35
C LEU A 206 -22.95 50.32 -34.95
N ARG A 207 -22.72 51.18 -33.93
CA ARG A 207 -23.01 51.11 -32.46
C ARG A 207 -22.61 49.85 -31.66
N THR A 208 -21.73 49.89 -30.65
CA THR A 208 -21.66 50.63 -29.36
C THR A 208 -22.72 50.23 -28.31
N LEU A 209 -22.21 49.92 -27.10
CA LEU A 209 -22.83 49.90 -25.75
C LEU A 209 -23.36 48.56 -25.15
N GLU A 210 -22.90 48.36 -23.91
CA GLU A 210 -23.58 47.81 -22.72
C GLU A 210 -23.82 46.30 -22.55
N GLU A 211 -22.93 45.69 -21.74
CA GLU A 211 -23.33 44.84 -20.60
C GLU A 211 -24.28 45.61 -19.67
N PRO A 212 -25.24 44.96 -18.99
CA PRO A 212 -24.88 44.36 -17.70
C PRO A 212 -25.60 43.04 -17.33
N ALA A 213 -25.07 42.38 -16.31
CA ALA A 213 -25.55 41.12 -15.74
C ALA A 213 -26.99 41.15 -15.17
N SER A 214 -27.69 40.01 -15.24
CA SER A 214 -28.77 39.67 -14.28
C SER A 214 -29.07 38.16 -14.19
N ALA A 215 -29.20 37.69 -12.94
CA ALA A 215 -29.98 36.56 -12.45
C ALA A 215 -29.85 35.14 -13.07
N ALA A 216 -29.20 34.24 -12.33
CA ALA A 216 -29.75 32.90 -12.03
C ALA A 216 -29.12 32.32 -10.73
N GLY A 217 -29.92 32.23 -9.66
CA GLY A 217 -29.55 31.51 -8.43
C GLY A 217 -29.82 30.00 -8.52
N PRO A 218 -29.41 29.21 -7.51
CA PRO A 218 -29.46 27.75 -7.56
C PRO A 218 -30.88 27.19 -7.42
N PRO A 219 -31.16 25.97 -7.94
CA PRO A 219 -32.44 25.29 -7.75
C PRO A 219 -32.63 24.87 -6.30
N LYS A 220 -33.82 25.13 -5.74
CA LYS A 220 -34.28 24.54 -4.48
C LYS A 220 -34.70 23.08 -4.70
N PRO A 221 -34.51 22.18 -3.71
CA PRO A 221 -35.20 20.90 -3.68
C PRO A 221 -36.68 21.08 -3.30
N THR A 222 -37.53 20.20 -3.81
CA THR A 222 -38.96 20.12 -3.45
C THR A 222 -39.13 19.27 -2.19
N GLU A 223 -39.92 19.74 -1.23
CA GLU A 223 -40.22 19.05 0.03
C GLU A 223 -41.73 18.81 0.16
N GLU A 224 -42.16 17.55 0.09
CA GLU A 224 -43.45 17.04 0.59
C GLU A 224 -43.34 15.48 0.59
N GLN A 225 -43.63 14.69 1.63
CA GLN A 225 -44.38 14.94 2.88
C GLN A 225 -43.90 14.00 4.02
N ALA A 226 -43.98 14.49 5.27
CA ALA A 226 -44.29 13.86 6.57
C ALA A 226 -44.34 12.31 6.74
N ALA A 227 -44.10 11.71 7.92
CA ALA A 227 -43.51 12.17 9.20
C ALA A 227 -43.38 10.98 10.18
N LYS A 228 -42.41 11.03 11.10
CA LYS A 228 -42.54 10.60 12.51
C LYS A 228 -41.25 10.92 13.27
N ALA A 229 -41.31 11.90 14.16
CA ALA A 229 -40.29 12.14 15.17
C ALA A 229 -40.81 11.64 16.52
N ASP A 230 -40.00 10.88 17.23
CA ASP A 230 -40.26 10.53 18.63
C ASP A 230 -39.50 11.54 19.51
N ALA A 231 -40.23 12.35 20.26
CA ALA A 231 -39.68 13.46 21.02
C ALA A 231 -39.60 13.11 22.50
N ALA A 232 -38.38 13.11 23.05
CA ALA A 232 -38.19 12.97 24.49
C ALA A 232 -38.82 14.16 25.23
N GLN A 233 -39.73 13.86 26.15
CA GLN A 233 -40.51 14.85 26.90
C GLN A 233 -39.81 15.17 28.23
N LEU A 234 -39.40 16.42 28.42
CA LEU A 234 -38.86 16.94 29.67
C LEU A 234 -39.98 17.54 30.53
N ASP A 235 -39.86 17.45 31.85
CA ASP A 235 -40.78 18.08 32.81
C ASP A 235 -40.19 19.33 33.49
N ASP A 236 -41.05 20.09 34.17
CA ASP A 236 -40.80 21.43 34.69
C ASP A 236 -39.81 21.49 35.89
N LYS A 237 -39.09 20.39 36.16
CA LYS A 237 -38.05 20.33 37.22
C LYS A 237 -36.72 19.73 36.77
N GLY A 238 -36.51 19.55 35.47
CA GLY A 238 -35.16 19.42 34.88
C GLY A 238 -34.34 18.23 35.40
N THR A 239 -34.98 17.08 35.63
CA THR A 239 -34.31 15.83 36.03
C THR A 239 -34.56 14.74 34.99
N LEU A 240 -33.51 14.02 34.60
CA LEU A 240 -33.58 12.91 33.64
C LEU A 240 -34.37 11.72 34.22
N VAL A 241 -35.48 11.36 33.59
CA VAL A 241 -36.19 10.10 33.86
C VAL A 241 -35.55 8.98 33.05
N VAL A 242 -34.96 8.00 33.75
CA VAL A 242 -34.42 6.77 33.16
C VAL A 242 -35.51 5.70 33.19
N ASN A 243 -35.87 5.14 32.04
CA ASN A 243 -36.85 4.05 31.98
C ASN A 243 -36.20 2.72 32.37
N ASP A 244 -36.34 2.37 33.64
CA ASP A 244 -35.94 1.09 34.21
C ASP A 244 -37.15 0.12 34.21
N THR A 245 -37.16 -0.82 33.25
CA THR A 245 -38.17 -1.89 33.18
C THR A 245 -37.51 -3.24 33.50
N GLY A 246 -37.57 -3.63 34.77
CA GLY A 246 -37.17 -4.97 35.23
C GLY A 246 -38.31 -6.00 35.21
N VAL A 247 -38.02 -7.15 35.85
CA VAL A 247 -38.90 -8.33 36.07
C VAL A 247 -39.02 -9.23 34.80
N SER A 248 -38.79 -10.55 34.86
CA SER A 248 -38.97 -11.48 35.99
C SER A 248 -37.91 -12.58 36.11
N ASP A 249 -37.64 -12.98 37.36
CA ASP A 249 -36.97 -14.23 37.74
C ASP A 249 -37.71 -15.49 37.25
N ASN A 250 -36.97 -16.56 36.98
CA ASN A 250 -37.42 -17.91 37.31
C ASN A 250 -36.25 -18.92 37.44
N ARG A 251 -36.10 -19.52 38.63
CA ARG A 251 -35.08 -20.53 38.96
C ARG A 251 -35.73 -21.59 39.85
N PRO A 252 -35.69 -22.89 39.49
CA PRO A 252 -35.97 -23.95 40.43
C PRO A 252 -34.67 -24.53 41.01
N ASP A 253 -34.66 -24.69 42.32
CA ASP A 253 -33.58 -25.29 43.12
C ASP A 253 -33.77 -26.82 43.24
N LYS A 254 -32.67 -27.57 43.31
CA LYS A 254 -32.60 -28.90 43.95
C LYS A 254 -31.16 -29.42 44.05
N ARG A 255 -30.67 -29.51 45.30
CA ARG A 255 -29.57 -30.42 45.68
C ARG A 255 -30.07 -31.87 45.74
N PRO A 256 -29.16 -32.83 45.94
CA PRO A 256 -28.98 -33.33 47.30
C PRO A 256 -27.52 -33.35 47.78
N ASP A 257 -27.37 -33.41 49.10
CA ASP A 257 -26.16 -33.80 49.85
C ASP A 257 -25.84 -35.30 49.55
N SER A 258 -24.71 -35.94 49.89
CA SER A 258 -23.55 -35.71 50.76
C SER A 258 -22.39 -36.59 50.21
N GLU A 259 -21.10 -36.44 50.53
CA GLU A 259 -20.46 -36.92 51.76
C GLU A 259 -18.98 -36.49 51.90
N SER A 260 -18.48 -36.64 53.12
CA SER A 260 -17.21 -36.24 53.72
C SER A 260 -15.88 -36.69 53.09
N HIS A 261 -14.89 -35.79 53.20
CA HIS A 261 -13.44 -36.02 53.26
C HIS A 261 -13.00 -37.12 54.27
N PRO A 262 -11.80 -37.70 54.12
CA PRO A 262 -10.65 -37.24 54.92
C PRO A 262 -9.31 -37.11 54.14
N PRO A 263 -8.28 -36.41 54.71
CA PRO A 263 -7.13 -35.90 53.95
C PRO A 263 -5.86 -36.76 54.04
N ALA A 264 -4.96 -36.59 53.07
CA ALA A 264 -3.61 -37.14 53.12
C ALA A 264 -2.69 -36.36 54.08
N LYS A 265 -1.94 -37.08 54.93
CA LYS A 265 -0.84 -36.54 55.74
C LYS A 265 0.43 -37.37 55.61
N LEU A 266 1.52 -36.63 55.41
CA LEU A 266 2.95 -36.89 55.59
C LEU A 266 3.41 -38.09 56.46
N GLY A 267 4.48 -38.73 55.96
CA GLY A 267 5.43 -39.60 56.68
C GLY A 267 6.20 -40.45 55.64
N GLY A 268 7.52 -40.61 55.63
CA GLY A 268 8.54 -40.27 56.62
C GLY A 268 9.31 -41.53 57.03
N TYR A 269 10.52 -41.72 56.47
CA TYR A 269 11.62 -42.66 56.80
C TYR A 269 11.37 -43.83 57.80
N VAL A 270 11.91 -45.03 57.49
CA VAL A 270 12.96 -45.74 58.27
C VAL A 270 13.34 -47.11 57.65
N THR A 271 14.65 -47.43 57.73
CA THR A 271 15.43 -48.65 57.43
C THR A 271 14.74 -49.99 57.05
N GLN A 272 15.33 -50.69 56.06
CA GLN A 272 16.31 -51.77 56.30
C GLN A 272 17.36 -51.81 55.19
#